data_AF-A0AAD7QJP1-F1
#
_entry.id   AF-A0AAD7QJP1-F1
#
_cell.length_a   1.000
_cell.length_b   1.000
_cell.length_c   1.000
_cell.angle_alpha   90.00
_cell.angle_beta   90.00
_cell.angle_gamma   90.00
#
_symmetry.space_group_name_H-M   'P 1'
#
loop_
_entity.id
_entity.type
_entity.pdbx_description
1 polymer ?
#
loop_
_entity_poly.entity_id
_entity_poly.type
_entity_poly.pdbx_seq_one_letter_code
_entity_poly.pdbx_strand_id
1 'polypeptide(L)'
;MGHKVKKIMERIDFIKNDGNVFNLIPRDSLLVRSRESRETHSFIRKEVIGREKEKNAIIDLLLDNNIKERISVIPIVGIGGLGKTALAKLVYNDDTLKTHFELKLWVCVSDDFDIKKVMENIIGSQTNSQLDKVQDDLRKNIGGKKYLLVLDDVWSEDVEQWHELKSLLKDGAKGSKVIVTTRKQKVAEIMGTLAPVVLKGLDEEMAWVLFGQFAFKKEEEPKSPGLEAIGKDIVKKCARGSSCNKNYWKSVVFSKFRK
;
A
#
# COMPACT_ATOMS: atom_id res chain seq x y z
N MET A 1 45.39 10.08 20.43
CA MET A 1 44.15 9.46 19.89
C MET A 1 43.20 8.97 21.00
N GLY A 2 43.68 8.45 22.14
CA GLY A 2 42.84 7.90 23.22
C GLY A 2 41.86 8.86 23.91
N HIS A 3 42.21 10.14 24.07
CA HIS A 3 41.32 11.12 24.71
C HIS A 3 40.02 11.39 23.92
N LYS A 4 40.08 11.30 22.58
CA LYS A 4 38.88 11.47 21.74
C LYS A 4 37.93 10.27 21.86
N VAL A 5 38.48 9.06 21.93
CA VAL A 5 37.70 7.83 22.12
C VAL A 5 37.02 7.82 23.49
N LYS A 6 37.75 8.21 24.54
CA LYS A 6 37.20 8.33 25.90
C LYS A 6 36.00 9.28 25.96
N LYS A 7 36.12 10.46 25.34
CA LYS A 7 35.04 11.46 25.27
C LYS A 7 33.82 10.98 24.48
N ILE A 8 34.02 10.10 23.47
CA ILE A 8 32.92 9.48 22.73
C ILE A 8 32.21 8.44 23.61
N MET A 9 32.95 7.61 24.35
CA MET A 9 32.37 6.61 25.27
C MET A 9 31.52 7.28 26.38
N GLU A 10 32.06 8.32 27.02
CA GLU A 10 31.32 9.09 28.04
C GLU A 10 29.99 9.66 27.50
N ARG A 11 29.99 10.09 26.23
CA ARG A 11 28.80 10.64 25.57
C ARG A 11 27.78 9.56 25.18
N ILE A 12 28.24 8.35 24.83
CA ILE A 12 27.36 7.20 24.59
C ILE A 12 26.71 6.75 25.89
N ASP A 13 27.46 6.69 26.99
CA ASP A 13 26.93 6.31 28.31
C ASP A 13 25.90 7.32 28.83
N PHE A 14 26.13 8.61 28.59
CA PHE A 14 25.15 9.65 28.89
C PHE A 14 23.84 9.44 28.12
N ILE A 15 23.90 9.19 26.81
CA ILE A 15 22.71 8.95 25.96
C ILE A 15 21.96 7.68 26.39
N LYS A 16 22.70 6.63 26.77
CA LYS A 16 22.12 5.38 27.27
C LYS A 16 21.35 5.60 28.58
N ASN A 17 21.91 6.38 29.50
CA ASN A 17 21.26 6.69 30.78
C ASN A 17 20.05 7.60 30.61
N ASP A 18 20.12 8.60 29.71
CA ASP A 18 18.98 9.46 29.38
C ASP A 18 17.84 8.65 28.72
N GLY A 19 18.17 7.69 27.86
CA GLY A 19 17.20 6.76 27.29
C GLY A 19 16.44 5.93 28.33
N ASN A 20 17.07 5.58 29.46
CA ASN A 20 16.40 4.90 30.56
C ASN A 20 15.41 5.83 31.30
N VAL A 21 15.70 7.13 31.41
CA VAL A 21 14.78 8.13 32.01
C VAL A 21 13.47 8.22 31.22
N PHE A 22 13.56 8.10 29.89
CA PHE A 22 12.39 8.12 28.99
C PHE A 22 11.77 6.73 28.75
N ASN A 23 12.19 5.68 29.48
CA ASN A 23 11.79 4.29 29.24
C ASN A 23 11.90 3.89 27.75
N LEU A 24 12.95 4.36 27.06
CA LEU A 24 13.18 4.00 25.66
C LEU A 24 13.54 2.51 25.59
N ILE A 25 12.62 1.70 25.10
CA ILE A 25 12.85 0.27 24.90
C ILE A 25 13.75 0.12 23.67
N PRO A 26 14.90 -0.56 23.78
CA PRO A 26 15.73 -0.91 22.63
C PRO A 26 14.88 -1.62 21.57
N ARG A 27 14.93 -1.14 20.33
CA ARG A 27 14.04 -1.61 19.26
C ARG A 27 14.22 -3.09 18.92
N ASP A 28 15.32 -3.70 19.35
CA ASP A 28 15.62 -5.11 19.12
C ASP A 28 14.85 -6.06 20.04
N SER A 29 14.37 -5.62 21.21
CA SER A 29 13.65 -6.47 22.17
C SER A 29 12.12 -6.40 22.06
N LEU A 30 11.59 -5.36 21.43
CA LEU A 30 10.22 -5.37 20.95
C LEU A 30 10.24 -6.17 19.67
N LEU A 31 9.87 -7.46 19.78
CA LEU A 31 9.37 -8.32 18.71
C LEU A 31 9.42 -7.59 17.38
N VAL A 32 10.36 -7.95 16.50
CA VAL A 32 10.18 -7.71 15.06
C VAL A 32 8.76 -8.14 14.82
N ARG A 33 7.84 -7.17 14.75
CA ARG A 33 6.43 -7.43 14.64
C ARG A 33 6.38 -8.01 13.26
N SER A 34 6.43 -9.34 13.15
CA SER A 34 6.60 -9.98 11.87
C SER A 34 5.48 -9.41 11.03
N ARG A 35 5.87 -8.70 9.96
CA ARG A 35 4.89 -8.01 9.11
C ARG A 35 4.04 -9.03 8.37
N GLU A 36 4.35 -10.32 8.52
CA GLU A 36 3.48 -11.47 8.23
C GLU A 36 2.04 -11.27 8.74
N SER A 37 1.80 -10.45 9.77
CA SER A 37 0.44 -10.14 10.25
C SER A 37 -0.31 -9.03 9.49
N ARG A 38 0.31 -8.33 8.53
CA ARG A 38 -0.37 -7.24 7.80
C ARG A 38 -1.15 -7.80 6.61
N GLU A 39 -2.38 -8.20 6.88
CA GLU A 39 -3.33 -8.56 5.85
C GLU A 39 -4.12 -7.33 5.38
N THR A 40 -4.36 -7.24 4.07
CA THR A 40 -5.28 -6.28 3.47
C THR A 40 -6.39 -7.00 2.72
N HIS A 41 -7.60 -6.43 2.77
CA HIS A 41 -8.79 -6.96 2.08
C HIS A 41 -9.33 -5.92 1.10
N SER A 42 -10.11 -6.32 0.10
CA SER A 42 -10.66 -5.41 -0.92
C SER A 42 -11.71 -4.41 -0.40
N PHE A 43 -12.43 -4.72 0.70
CA PHE A 43 -13.52 -3.89 1.21
C PHE A 43 -13.09 -2.46 1.66
N ILE A 44 -13.96 -1.47 1.38
CA ILE A 44 -13.80 -0.05 1.71
C ILE A 44 -14.82 0.34 2.79
N ARG A 45 -14.33 0.82 3.94
CA ARG A 45 -15.19 1.33 5.05
C ARG A 45 -15.35 2.84 5.05
N LYS A 46 -14.45 3.55 4.39
CA LYS A 46 -14.33 5.01 4.48
C LYS A 46 -14.09 5.57 3.10
N GLU A 47 -14.67 6.73 2.87
CA GLU A 47 -14.41 7.55 1.71
C GLU A 47 -12.89 7.82 1.56
N VAL A 48 -12.42 7.80 0.33
CA VAL A 48 -11.03 8.08 -0.02
C VAL A 48 -11.03 9.39 -0.80
N ILE A 49 -10.41 10.41 -0.21
CA ILE A 49 -10.45 11.78 -0.73
C ILE A 49 -9.25 12.05 -1.65
N GLY A 50 -9.48 12.87 -2.68
CA GLY A 50 -8.42 13.50 -3.47
C GLY A 50 -7.65 12.54 -4.38
N ARG A 51 -8.28 11.43 -4.78
CA ARG A 51 -7.67 10.38 -5.62
C ARG A 51 -8.43 10.10 -6.90
N GLU A 52 -9.42 10.93 -7.25
CA GLU A 52 -10.26 10.73 -8.43
C GLU A 52 -9.47 10.77 -9.73
N LYS A 53 -8.45 11.65 -9.82
CA LYS A 53 -7.61 11.74 -11.02
C LYS A 53 -6.83 10.45 -11.26
N GLU A 54 -6.13 9.94 -10.25
CA GLU A 54 -5.38 8.69 -10.37
C GLU A 54 -6.31 7.49 -10.55
N LYS A 55 -7.47 7.48 -9.88
CA LYS A 55 -8.51 6.46 -10.03
C LYS A 55 -8.97 6.38 -11.49
N ASN A 56 -9.42 7.49 -12.07
CA ASN A 56 -9.94 7.52 -13.44
C ASN A 56 -8.87 7.12 -14.45
N ALA A 57 -7.64 7.59 -14.28
CA ALA A 57 -6.52 7.17 -15.14
C ALA A 57 -6.27 5.66 -15.09
N ILE A 58 -6.40 5.02 -13.92
CA ILE A 58 -6.28 3.56 -13.82
C ILE A 58 -7.49 2.87 -14.46
N ILE A 59 -8.70 3.38 -14.26
CA ILE A 59 -9.92 2.83 -14.88
C ILE A 59 -9.78 2.84 -16.41
N ASP A 60 -9.31 3.93 -17.00
CA ASP A 60 -9.10 4.04 -18.45
C ASP A 60 -8.12 2.97 -18.95
N LEU A 61 -7.00 2.74 -18.24
CA LEU A 61 -6.04 1.68 -18.58
C LEU A 61 -6.60 0.26 -18.41
N LEU A 62 -7.51 0.07 -17.46
CA LEU A 62 -8.18 -1.22 -17.24
C LEU A 62 -9.19 -1.53 -18.34
N LEU A 63 -9.89 -0.52 -18.84
CA LEU A 63 -10.89 -0.65 -19.90
C LEU A 63 -10.28 -0.67 -21.32
N ASP A 64 -9.02 -0.27 -21.46
CA ASP A 64 -8.32 -0.30 -22.76
C ASP A 64 -8.11 -1.74 -23.27
N ASN A 65 -8.83 -2.06 -24.34
CA ASN A 65 -8.79 -3.34 -25.06
C ASN A 65 -7.75 -3.36 -26.21
N ASN A 66 -7.10 -2.23 -26.53
CA ASN A 66 -6.14 -2.14 -27.62
C ASN A 66 -4.76 -2.69 -27.26
N ILE A 67 -4.54 -3.00 -25.98
CA ILE A 67 -3.29 -3.53 -25.48
C ILE A 67 -3.04 -4.93 -26.07
N LYS A 68 -1.87 -5.11 -26.68
CA LYS A 68 -1.50 -6.34 -27.41
C LYS A 68 -1.21 -7.49 -26.45
N GLU A 69 -0.65 -7.18 -25.29
CA GLU A 69 -0.30 -8.12 -24.25
C GLU A 69 -1.54 -8.85 -23.74
N ARG A 70 -1.42 -10.17 -23.56
CA ARG A 70 -2.50 -10.99 -22.99
C ARG A 70 -2.85 -10.56 -21.56
N ILE A 71 -1.82 -10.16 -20.80
CA ILE A 71 -1.92 -9.62 -19.44
C ILE A 71 -1.22 -8.27 -19.42
N SER A 72 -1.90 -7.24 -18.95
CA SER A 72 -1.29 -5.94 -18.64
C SER A 72 -1.12 -5.76 -17.13
N VAL A 73 -0.01 -5.18 -16.72
CA VAL A 73 0.29 -4.89 -15.31
C VAL A 73 0.46 -3.38 -15.12
N ILE A 74 -0.34 -2.83 -14.19
CA ILE A 74 -0.37 -1.42 -13.82
C ILE A 74 0.22 -1.27 -12.41
N PRO A 75 1.48 -0.80 -12.29
CA PRO A 75 2.06 -0.53 -10.98
C PRO A 75 1.53 0.77 -10.39
N ILE A 76 1.24 0.75 -9.10
CA ILE A 76 0.92 1.90 -8.25
C ILE A 76 2.07 2.07 -7.27
N VAL A 77 2.83 3.15 -7.40
CA VAL A 77 4.11 3.34 -6.70
C VAL A 77 4.08 4.56 -5.82
N GLY A 78 4.77 4.51 -4.70
CA GLY A 78 4.93 5.67 -3.83
C GLY A 78 5.34 5.27 -2.42
N ILE A 79 5.80 6.23 -1.64
CA ILE A 79 6.24 6.01 -0.27
C ILE A 79 5.12 5.48 0.64
N GLY A 80 5.49 4.98 1.82
CA GLY A 80 4.55 4.47 2.81
C GLY A 80 3.54 5.54 3.25
N GLY A 81 2.28 5.15 3.45
CA GLY A 81 1.24 6.05 3.98
C GLY A 81 0.49 6.90 2.94
N LEU A 82 0.92 6.94 1.67
CA LEU A 82 0.25 7.75 0.63
C LEU A 82 -1.14 7.26 0.19
N GLY A 83 -1.53 6.05 0.60
CA GLY A 83 -2.85 5.51 0.25
C GLY A 83 -2.89 4.68 -1.04
N LYS A 84 -1.77 4.10 -1.50
CA LYS A 84 -1.74 3.19 -2.67
C LYS A 84 -2.78 2.07 -2.58
N THR A 85 -2.79 1.34 -1.47
CA THR A 85 -3.79 0.31 -1.17
C THR A 85 -5.21 0.88 -1.16
N ALA A 86 -5.41 2.11 -0.68
CA ALA A 86 -6.73 2.75 -0.68
C ALA A 86 -7.19 3.09 -2.10
N LEU A 87 -6.29 3.57 -2.97
CA LEU A 87 -6.56 3.80 -4.39
C LEU A 87 -6.84 2.49 -5.12
N ALA A 88 -6.05 1.45 -4.89
CA ALA A 88 -6.29 0.12 -5.49
C ALA A 88 -7.66 -0.43 -5.08
N LYS A 89 -8.09 -0.23 -3.82
CA LYS A 89 -9.44 -0.58 -3.39
C LYS A 89 -10.51 0.25 -4.11
N LEU A 90 -10.32 1.57 -4.22
CA LEU A 90 -11.27 2.44 -4.93
C LEU A 90 -11.52 1.94 -6.35
N VAL A 91 -10.43 1.67 -7.08
CA VAL A 91 -10.49 1.13 -8.45
C VAL A 91 -11.13 -0.25 -8.46
N TYR A 92 -10.68 -1.15 -7.57
CA TYR A 92 -11.20 -2.52 -7.49
C TYR A 92 -12.71 -2.56 -7.23
N ASN A 93 -13.27 -1.62 -6.47
CA ASN A 93 -14.70 -1.59 -6.16
C ASN A 93 -15.49 -0.66 -7.10
N ASP A 94 -14.88 -0.14 -8.15
CA ASP A 94 -15.58 0.75 -9.08
C ASP A 94 -16.65 -0.01 -9.90
N ASP A 95 -17.82 0.60 -9.99
CA ASP A 95 -19.00 0.00 -10.62
C ASP A 95 -18.82 -0.19 -12.13
N THR A 96 -18.02 0.66 -12.78
CA THR A 96 -17.72 0.55 -14.22
C THR A 96 -16.99 -0.75 -14.57
N LEU A 97 -16.27 -1.35 -13.60
CA LEU A 97 -15.53 -2.59 -13.81
C LEU A 97 -16.35 -3.85 -13.52
N LYS A 98 -17.56 -3.74 -12.96
CA LYS A 98 -18.36 -4.90 -12.50
C LYS A 98 -18.65 -5.90 -13.61
N THR A 99 -18.93 -5.43 -14.82
CA THR A 99 -19.25 -6.27 -15.98
C THR A 99 -18.06 -6.50 -16.91
N HIS A 100 -16.91 -5.86 -16.65
CA HIS A 100 -15.75 -5.91 -17.52
C HIS A 100 -14.83 -7.12 -17.25
N PHE A 101 -14.85 -7.63 -16.00
CA PHE A 101 -14.05 -8.77 -15.57
C PHE A 101 -14.97 -9.85 -14.99
N GLU A 102 -14.79 -11.09 -15.44
CA GLU A 102 -15.52 -12.26 -14.94
C GLU A 102 -15.04 -12.66 -13.53
N LEU A 103 -13.76 -12.39 -13.24
CA LEU A 103 -13.13 -12.75 -11.99
C LEU A 103 -12.36 -11.54 -11.41
N LYS A 104 -12.54 -11.28 -10.13
CA LYS A 104 -11.83 -10.22 -9.40
C LYS A 104 -11.17 -10.81 -8.17
N LEU A 105 -9.87 -10.61 -8.05
CA LEU A 105 -9.00 -11.26 -7.06
C LEU A 105 -8.21 -10.20 -6.31
N TRP A 106 -8.03 -10.38 -5.01
CA TRP A 106 -7.24 -9.48 -4.16
C TRP A 106 -6.31 -10.30 -3.28
N VAL A 107 -5.01 -10.07 -3.42
CA VAL A 107 -3.97 -10.73 -2.64
C VAL A 107 -3.09 -9.67 -2.00
N CYS A 108 -3.02 -9.70 -0.66
CA CYS A 108 -1.99 -9.01 0.08
C CYS A 108 -0.73 -9.87 0.05
N VAL A 109 0.36 -9.33 -0.47
CA VAL A 109 1.62 -10.06 -0.58
C VAL A 109 2.44 -9.82 0.69
N SER A 110 2.84 -10.91 1.36
CA SER A 110 3.74 -10.83 2.52
C SER A 110 5.11 -10.28 2.13
N ASP A 111 5.89 -9.83 3.13
CA ASP A 111 7.25 -9.31 2.91
C ASP A 111 8.13 -10.31 2.14
N ASP A 112 7.98 -11.60 2.43
CA ASP A 112 8.54 -12.67 1.62
C ASP A 112 7.56 -12.98 0.47
N PHE A 113 7.96 -12.61 -0.75
CA PHE A 113 7.25 -13.04 -1.95
C PHE A 113 7.55 -14.52 -2.16
N ASP A 114 6.68 -15.35 -1.60
CA ASP A 114 6.67 -16.79 -1.82
C ASP A 114 5.60 -17.07 -2.87
N ILE A 115 6.04 -17.45 -4.07
CA ILE A 115 5.14 -17.73 -5.19
C ILE A 115 4.04 -18.72 -4.81
N LYS A 116 4.33 -19.75 -4.01
CA LYS A 116 3.34 -20.74 -3.59
C LYS A 116 2.25 -20.08 -2.75
N LYS A 117 2.63 -19.30 -1.76
CA LYS A 117 1.68 -18.56 -0.90
C LYS A 117 0.84 -17.57 -1.70
N VAL A 118 1.46 -16.89 -2.68
CA VAL A 118 0.73 -15.99 -3.57
C VAL A 118 -0.31 -16.77 -4.37
N MET A 119 0.03 -17.91 -4.96
CA MET A 119 -0.92 -18.74 -5.70
C MET A 119 -2.06 -19.27 -4.80
N GLU A 120 -1.75 -19.76 -3.61
CA GLU A 120 -2.74 -20.20 -2.61
C GLU A 120 -3.70 -19.08 -2.24
N ASN A 121 -3.19 -17.87 -2.02
CA ASN A 121 -4.01 -16.69 -1.74
C ASN A 121 -4.87 -16.28 -2.94
N ILE A 122 -4.40 -16.47 -4.18
CA ILE A 122 -5.22 -16.25 -5.38
C ILE A 122 -6.37 -17.25 -5.45
N ILE A 123 -6.10 -18.53 -5.18
CA ILE A 123 -7.11 -19.60 -5.22
C ILE A 123 -8.09 -19.47 -4.04
N GLY A 124 -7.67 -18.85 -2.95
CA GLY A 124 -8.45 -18.71 -1.72
C GLY A 124 -8.40 -19.96 -0.84
N SER A 125 -7.40 -20.82 -1.03
CA SER A 125 -7.20 -22.03 -0.25
C SER A 125 -5.74 -22.14 0.20
N GLN A 126 -5.53 -22.21 1.52
CA GLN A 126 -4.23 -22.58 2.08
C GLN A 126 -4.18 -24.10 2.11
N THR A 127 -3.28 -24.69 1.33
CA THR A 127 -3.17 -26.15 1.23
C THR A 127 -1.76 -26.57 1.62
N ASN A 128 -1.61 -27.69 2.33
CA ASN A 128 -0.30 -28.32 2.45
C ASN A 128 0.08 -29.12 1.19
N SER A 129 -0.49 -28.76 0.03
CA SER A 129 -0.29 -29.44 -1.23
C SER A 129 1.09 -29.15 -1.81
N GLN A 130 1.54 -30.03 -2.71
CA GLN A 130 2.74 -29.79 -3.52
C GLN A 130 2.52 -28.62 -4.46
N LEU A 131 3.59 -27.89 -4.78
CA LEU A 131 3.56 -26.72 -5.67
C LEU A 131 2.87 -27.01 -7.01
N ASP A 132 3.11 -28.20 -7.56
CA ASP A 132 2.52 -28.63 -8.83
C ASP A 132 0.98 -28.69 -8.80
N LYS A 133 0.39 -29.11 -7.68
CA LYS A 133 -1.07 -29.10 -7.51
C LYS A 133 -1.61 -27.68 -7.40
N VAL A 134 -0.89 -26.82 -6.67
CA VAL A 134 -1.28 -25.41 -6.48
C VAL A 134 -1.26 -24.67 -7.82
N GLN A 135 -0.23 -24.86 -8.65
CA GLN A 135 -0.20 -24.22 -9.97
C GLN A 135 -1.32 -24.74 -10.89
N ASP A 136 -1.62 -26.05 -10.87
CA ASP A 136 -2.71 -26.62 -11.65
C ASP A 136 -4.07 -26.03 -11.24
N ASP A 137 -4.31 -25.88 -9.94
CA ASP A 137 -5.55 -25.32 -9.41
C ASP A 137 -5.67 -23.83 -9.72
N LEU A 138 -4.57 -23.07 -9.67
CA LEU A 138 -4.54 -21.67 -10.13
C LEU A 138 -4.96 -21.58 -11.60
N ARG A 139 -4.32 -22.38 -12.46
CA ARG A 139 -4.57 -22.37 -13.91
C ARG A 139 -6.01 -22.76 -14.24
N LYS A 140 -6.58 -23.74 -13.55
CA LYS A 140 -8.01 -24.10 -13.68
C LYS A 140 -8.93 -22.97 -13.20
N ASN A 141 -8.58 -22.27 -12.12
CA ASN A 141 -9.39 -21.20 -11.56
C ASN A 141 -9.51 -20.02 -12.53
N ILE A 142 -8.40 -19.58 -13.13
CA ILE A 142 -8.35 -18.44 -14.05
C ILE A 142 -8.57 -18.80 -15.51
N GLY A 143 -8.42 -20.08 -15.86
CA GLY A 143 -8.38 -20.58 -17.24
C GLY A 143 -9.55 -20.08 -18.08
N GLY A 144 -9.24 -19.38 -19.16
CA GLY A 144 -10.24 -18.86 -20.10
C GLY A 144 -11.09 -17.69 -19.59
N LYS A 145 -10.92 -17.21 -18.35
CA LYS A 145 -11.66 -16.09 -17.76
C LYS A 145 -10.87 -14.80 -17.86
N LYS A 146 -11.55 -13.69 -18.15
CA LYS A 146 -10.96 -12.35 -18.07
C LYS A 146 -10.98 -11.88 -16.61
N TYR A 147 -9.81 -11.69 -16.01
CA TYR A 147 -9.70 -11.36 -14.59
C TYR A 147 -9.06 -9.99 -14.32
N LEU A 148 -9.39 -9.42 -13.16
CA LEU A 148 -8.66 -8.35 -12.50
C LEU A 148 -8.03 -8.89 -11.21
N LEU A 149 -6.70 -8.89 -11.13
CA LEU A 149 -5.95 -9.31 -9.95
C LEU A 149 -5.26 -8.11 -9.31
N VAL A 150 -5.40 -7.94 -8.00
CA VAL A 150 -4.63 -6.97 -7.22
C VAL A 150 -3.58 -7.70 -6.38
N LEU A 151 -2.31 -7.38 -6.60
CA LEU A 151 -1.18 -7.76 -5.75
C LEU A 151 -0.79 -6.54 -4.90
N ASP A 152 -1.25 -6.51 -3.65
CA ASP A 152 -1.07 -5.36 -2.74
C ASP A 152 0.19 -5.51 -1.87
N ASP A 153 0.91 -4.40 -1.71
CA ASP A 153 2.15 -4.22 -0.92
C ASP A 153 3.29 -5.18 -1.30
N VAL A 154 3.63 -5.28 -2.59
CA VAL A 154 4.73 -6.13 -3.09
C VAL A 154 6.11 -5.51 -2.79
N TRP A 155 7.00 -6.30 -2.20
CA TRP A 155 8.37 -5.88 -1.82
C TRP A 155 9.50 -6.59 -2.57
N SER A 156 9.25 -7.79 -3.10
CA SER A 156 10.28 -8.61 -3.75
C SER A 156 10.69 -8.03 -5.10
N GLU A 157 12.00 -8.06 -5.34
CA GLU A 157 12.64 -7.69 -6.61
C GLU A 157 13.10 -8.94 -7.37
N ASP A 158 12.61 -10.12 -6.98
CA ASP A 158 12.90 -11.38 -7.63
C ASP A 158 12.18 -11.46 -8.97
N VAL A 159 12.96 -11.34 -10.03
CA VAL A 159 12.50 -11.33 -11.41
C VAL A 159 12.02 -12.71 -11.85
N GLU A 160 12.67 -13.78 -11.38
CA GLU A 160 12.38 -15.15 -11.78
C GLU A 160 11.03 -15.59 -11.21
N GLN A 161 10.79 -15.37 -9.92
CA GLN A 161 9.51 -15.69 -9.29
C GLN A 161 8.34 -14.93 -9.91
N TRP A 162 8.55 -13.65 -10.26
CA TRP A 162 7.53 -12.90 -10.98
C TRP A 162 7.28 -13.49 -12.38
N HIS A 163 8.32 -13.83 -13.14
CA HIS A 163 8.15 -14.43 -14.46
C HIS A 163 7.45 -15.78 -14.41
N GLU A 164 7.76 -16.61 -13.42
CA GLU A 164 7.09 -17.88 -13.17
C GLU A 164 5.60 -17.65 -12.89
N LEU A 165 5.24 -16.79 -11.94
CA LEU A 165 3.84 -16.46 -11.64
C LEU A 165 3.13 -15.90 -12.88
N LYS A 166 3.76 -14.94 -13.57
CA LYS A 166 3.22 -14.32 -14.79
C LYS A 166 3.02 -15.35 -15.89
N SER A 167 3.85 -16.39 -15.98
CA SER A 167 3.69 -17.46 -16.96
C SER A 167 2.40 -18.25 -16.72
N LEU A 168 2.10 -18.59 -15.46
CA LEU A 168 0.88 -19.31 -15.07
C LEU A 168 -0.37 -18.44 -15.26
N LEU A 169 -0.26 -17.15 -14.94
CA LEU A 169 -1.33 -16.18 -15.10
C LEU A 169 -1.80 -15.99 -16.55
N LYS A 170 -0.99 -16.41 -17.56
CA LYS A 170 -1.33 -16.29 -19.00
C LYS A 170 -2.43 -17.22 -19.45
N ASP A 171 -2.77 -18.24 -18.65
CA ASP A 171 -3.85 -19.16 -18.98
C ASP A 171 -5.24 -18.51 -18.89
N GLY A 172 -5.35 -17.33 -18.26
CA GLY A 172 -6.55 -16.50 -18.34
C GLY A 172 -6.82 -15.95 -19.74
N ALA A 173 -7.98 -15.31 -19.90
CA ALA A 173 -8.37 -14.71 -21.17
C ALA A 173 -7.57 -13.44 -21.49
N LYS A 174 -7.48 -13.10 -22.78
CA LYS A 174 -6.88 -11.84 -23.24
C LYS A 174 -7.63 -10.65 -22.64
N GLY A 175 -6.86 -9.63 -22.25
CA GLY A 175 -7.40 -8.42 -21.62
C GLY A 175 -7.49 -8.52 -20.10
N SER A 176 -6.99 -9.60 -19.50
CA SER A 176 -6.82 -9.69 -18.06
C SER A 176 -5.81 -8.64 -17.56
N LYS A 177 -6.05 -8.09 -16.37
CA LYS A 177 -5.27 -6.97 -15.81
C LYS A 177 -4.78 -7.32 -14.42
N VAL A 178 -3.56 -6.86 -14.11
CA VAL A 178 -2.97 -6.95 -12.77
C VAL A 178 -2.66 -5.54 -12.27
N ILE A 179 -3.11 -5.21 -11.06
CA ILE A 179 -2.69 -4.01 -10.34
C ILE A 179 -1.67 -4.44 -9.30
N VAL A 180 -0.51 -3.78 -9.28
CA VAL A 180 0.52 -4.02 -8.26
C VAL A 180 0.65 -2.77 -7.41
N THR A 181 0.56 -2.85 -6.09
CA THR A 181 0.94 -1.73 -5.22
C THR A 181 2.31 -1.98 -4.60
N THR A 182 3.20 -1.00 -4.65
CA THR A 182 4.55 -1.15 -4.09
C THR A 182 5.15 0.18 -3.63
N ARG A 183 6.13 0.12 -2.73
CA ARG A 183 6.94 1.27 -2.32
C ARG A 183 8.21 1.42 -3.14
N LYS A 184 8.58 0.39 -3.89
CA LYS A 184 9.86 0.31 -4.57
C LYS A 184 9.66 0.55 -6.06
N GLN A 185 10.35 1.55 -6.59
CA GLN A 185 10.34 1.84 -8.03
C GLN A 185 10.82 0.64 -8.85
N LYS A 186 11.87 -0.05 -8.39
CA LYS A 186 12.41 -1.23 -9.05
C LYS A 186 11.40 -2.38 -9.18
N VAL A 187 10.53 -2.59 -8.18
CA VAL A 187 9.45 -3.60 -8.27
C VAL A 187 8.46 -3.23 -9.37
N ALA A 188 8.15 -1.94 -9.52
CA ALA A 188 7.27 -1.47 -10.57
C ALA A 188 7.87 -1.65 -11.97
N GLU A 189 9.18 -1.47 -12.12
CA GLU A 189 9.91 -1.71 -13.37
C GLU A 189 9.95 -3.20 -13.73
N ILE A 190 10.18 -4.07 -12.74
CA ILE A 190 10.20 -5.53 -12.94
C ILE A 190 8.82 -6.07 -13.33
N MET A 191 7.76 -5.62 -12.62
CA MET A 191 6.43 -6.20 -12.79
C MET A 191 5.58 -5.52 -13.86
N GLY A 192 5.78 -4.21 -14.05
CA GLY A 192 4.95 -3.38 -14.92
C GLY A 192 5.07 -3.75 -16.39
N THR A 193 3.94 -3.75 -17.09
CA THR A 193 3.91 -3.70 -18.56
C THR A 193 3.42 -2.35 -19.05
N LEU A 194 2.87 -1.53 -18.15
CA LEU A 194 2.40 -0.18 -18.39
C LEU A 194 3.14 0.78 -17.47
N ALA A 195 3.14 2.06 -17.83
CA ALA A 195 3.79 3.10 -17.04
C ALA A 195 3.23 3.12 -15.60
N PRO A 196 4.10 3.24 -14.59
CA PRO A 196 3.67 3.25 -13.19
C PRO A 196 2.87 4.52 -12.85
N VAL A 197 1.78 4.35 -12.11
CA VAL A 197 1.04 5.44 -11.47
C VAL A 197 1.78 5.81 -10.18
N VAL A 198 2.57 6.88 -10.25
CA VAL A 198 3.35 7.38 -9.11
C VAL A 198 2.46 8.27 -8.24
N LEU A 199 2.06 7.78 -7.07
CA LEU A 199 1.34 8.58 -6.09
C LEU A 199 2.26 9.59 -5.43
N LYS A 200 1.77 10.82 -5.39
CA LYS A 200 2.34 11.91 -4.60
C LYS A 200 1.46 12.19 -3.37
N GLY A 201 1.95 13.09 -2.51
CA GLY A 201 1.13 13.68 -1.46
C GLY A 201 -0.13 14.32 -2.05
N LEU A 202 -1.19 14.38 -1.24
CA LEU A 202 -2.36 15.18 -1.58
C LEU A 202 -1.96 16.65 -1.65
N ASP A 203 -2.65 17.42 -2.50
CA ASP A 203 -2.57 18.87 -2.44
C ASP A 203 -3.08 19.40 -1.09
N GLU A 204 -2.77 20.67 -0.80
CA GLU A 204 -3.06 21.27 0.51
C GLU A 204 -4.56 21.32 0.83
N GLU A 205 -5.40 21.51 -0.19
CA GLU A 205 -6.86 21.56 -0.05
C GLU A 205 -7.42 20.17 0.29
N MET A 206 -7.08 19.15 -0.49
CA MET A 206 -7.52 17.77 -0.25
C MET A 206 -6.94 17.22 1.06
N ALA A 207 -5.72 17.61 1.41
CA ALA A 207 -5.11 17.27 2.70
C ALA A 207 -5.84 17.94 3.87
N TRP A 208 -6.34 19.17 3.71
CA TRP A 208 -7.18 19.86 4.70
C TRP A 208 -8.53 19.18 4.89
N VAL A 209 -9.21 18.82 3.79
CA VAL A 209 -10.47 18.08 3.84
C VAL A 209 -10.28 16.73 4.54
N LEU A 210 -9.23 15.99 4.17
CA LEU A 210 -8.90 14.72 4.81
C LEU A 210 -8.59 14.91 6.30
N PHE A 211 -7.83 15.95 6.66
CA PHE A 211 -7.55 16.28 8.05
C PHE A 211 -8.84 16.52 8.83
N GLY A 212 -9.76 17.33 8.30
CA GLY A 212 -11.04 17.64 8.93
C GLY A 212 -11.86 16.39 9.25
N GLN A 213 -11.92 15.42 8.32
CA GLN A 213 -12.63 14.15 8.56
C GLN A 213 -12.09 13.33 9.75
N PHE A 214 -10.80 13.50 10.11
CA PHE A 214 -10.20 12.82 11.25
C PHE A 214 -10.14 13.69 12.51
N ALA A 215 -9.98 15.00 12.33
CA ALA A 215 -9.78 15.99 13.39
C ALA A 215 -11.08 16.39 14.07
N PHE A 216 -12.15 16.51 13.28
CA PHE A 216 -13.45 16.96 13.74
C PHE A 216 -14.44 15.79 13.72
N LYS A 217 -15.49 15.85 14.54
CA LYS A 217 -16.62 14.93 14.34
C LYS A 217 -17.23 15.27 12.97
N LYS A 218 -17.72 14.26 12.24
CA LYS A 218 -18.26 14.42 10.88
C LYS A 218 -19.14 15.69 10.82
N GLU A 219 -18.82 16.58 9.87
CA GLU A 219 -19.55 17.81 9.56
C GLU A 219 -19.42 18.97 10.56
N GLU A 220 -18.56 18.87 11.58
CA GLU A 220 -18.21 20.03 12.42
C GLU A 220 -17.05 20.85 11.80
N GLU A 221 -17.29 22.14 11.61
CA GLU A 221 -16.23 23.12 11.35
C GLU A 221 -15.30 23.29 12.56
N PRO A 222 -14.07 23.83 12.38
CA PRO A 222 -13.19 24.12 13.50
C PRO A 222 -13.90 24.99 14.54
N LYS A 223 -14.00 24.49 15.78
CA LYS A 223 -14.71 25.18 16.88
C LYS A 223 -14.15 26.57 17.22
N SER A 224 -12.94 26.89 16.74
CA SER A 224 -12.36 28.22 16.87
C SER A 224 -11.36 28.52 15.74
N PRO A 225 -11.20 29.80 15.35
CA PRO A 225 -10.20 30.23 14.36
C PRO A 225 -8.76 29.85 14.73
N GLY A 226 -8.44 29.79 16.04
CA GLY A 226 -7.12 29.37 16.51
C GLY A 226 -6.82 27.89 16.25
N LEU A 227 -7.82 27.01 16.40
CA LEU A 227 -7.69 25.59 16.07
C LEU A 227 -7.58 25.37 14.57
N GLU A 228 -8.29 26.16 13.76
CA GLU A 228 -8.17 26.14 12.31
C GLU A 228 -6.75 26.48 11.86
N ALA A 229 -6.18 27.57 12.38
CA ALA A 229 -4.81 27.98 12.04
C ALA A 229 -3.77 26.90 12.39
N ILE A 230 -3.88 26.30 13.59
CA ILE A 230 -3.00 25.19 14.00
C ILE A 230 -3.18 23.99 13.07
N GLY A 231 -4.41 23.67 12.70
CA GLY A 231 -4.72 22.60 11.77
C GLY A 231 -4.05 22.81 10.41
N LYS A 232 -4.24 24.00 9.82
CA LYS A 232 -3.64 24.37 8.52
C LYS A 232 -2.12 24.28 8.56
N ASP A 233 -1.49 24.72 9.64
CA ASP A 233 -0.05 24.57 9.85
C ASP A 233 0.42 23.11 9.91
N ILE A 234 -0.36 22.23 10.58
CA ILE A 234 -0.08 20.78 10.58
C ILE A 234 -0.20 20.24 9.16
N VAL A 235 -1.25 20.59 8.43
CA VAL A 235 -1.45 20.14 7.04
C VAL A 235 -0.29 20.56 6.16
N LYS A 236 0.13 21.82 6.23
CA LYS A 236 1.24 22.35 5.45
C LYS A 236 2.56 21.63 5.76
N LYS A 237 2.81 21.28 7.03
CA LYS A 237 3.99 20.49 7.43
C LYS A 237 3.92 19.04 6.92
N CYS A 238 2.74 18.43 6.95
CA CYS A 238 2.54 17.05 6.52
C CYS A 238 2.49 16.89 4.98
N ALA A 239 1.94 17.87 4.25
CA ALA A 239 1.91 17.86 2.79
C ALA A 239 3.30 18.04 2.16
N ARG A 240 4.20 18.75 2.86
CA ARG A 240 5.60 18.96 2.47
C ARG A 240 6.54 17.84 2.92
N GLY A 241 6.14 17.03 3.91
CA GLY A 241 6.93 15.94 4.47
C GLY A 241 6.50 14.57 3.94
N SER A 242 7.47 13.70 3.66
CA SER A 242 7.29 12.31 3.21
C SER A 242 6.71 11.35 4.27
N SER A 243 5.95 11.85 5.26
CA SER A 243 5.38 11.02 6.32
C SER A 243 3.99 11.49 6.74
N CYS A 244 3.04 11.48 5.81
CA CYS A 244 1.61 11.39 6.13
C CYS A 244 1.27 9.98 6.65
N ASN A 245 1.74 9.66 7.86
CA ASN A 245 1.31 8.44 8.55
C ASN A 245 -0.03 8.72 9.25
N LYS A 246 -1.09 7.97 8.92
CA LYS A 246 -2.40 8.04 9.63
C LYS A 246 -2.25 8.00 11.17
N ASN A 247 -1.20 7.36 11.68
CA ASN A 247 -0.92 7.31 13.11
C ASN A 247 -0.36 8.63 13.67
N TYR A 248 0.37 9.41 12.88
CA TYR A 248 0.84 10.74 13.26
C TYR A 248 -0.34 11.70 13.40
N TRP A 249 -1.23 11.71 12.40
CA TRP A 249 -2.45 12.50 12.45
C TRP A 249 -3.33 12.12 13.64
N LYS A 250 -3.57 10.82 13.88
CA LYS A 250 -4.32 10.37 15.06
C LYS A 250 -3.67 10.84 16.36
N SER A 251 -2.35 10.71 16.52
CA SER A 251 -1.67 11.12 17.76
C SER A 251 -1.74 12.64 18.00
N VAL A 252 -1.53 13.45 16.95
CA VAL A 252 -1.56 14.92 17.04
C VAL A 252 -2.99 15.44 17.22
N VAL A 253 -3.94 14.86 16.50
CA VAL A 253 -5.37 15.21 16.61
C VAL A 253 -5.94 14.84 17.97
N PHE A 254 -5.72 13.60 18.45
CA PHE A 254 -6.29 13.16 19.73
C PHE A 254 -5.73 13.93 20.92
N SER A 255 -4.48 14.39 20.86
CA SER A 255 -3.87 15.15 21.96
C SER A 255 -4.27 16.64 21.99
N LYS A 256 -4.60 17.25 20.85
CA LYS A 256 -4.85 18.70 20.77
C LYS A 256 -6.28 19.12 20.42
N PHE A 257 -7.06 18.26 19.75
CA PHE A 257 -8.36 18.65 19.17
C PHE A 257 -9.57 17.92 19.79
N ARG A 258 -9.36 16.86 20.58
CA ARG A 258 -10.41 16.21 21.38
C ARG A 258 -10.27 16.57 22.87
N LYS A 259 -10.73 17.75 23.24
CA LYS A 259 -11.23 18.05 24.59
C LYS A 259 -12.64 18.61 24.46
#